data_AF-A0A0B5DEA3-F1
#
_entry.id   AF-A0A0B5DEA3-F1
#
_cell.length_a   1.000
_cell.length_b   1.000
_cell.length_c   1.000
_cell.angle_alpha   90.00
_cell.angle_beta   90.00
_cell.angle_gamma   90.00
#
_symmetry.space_group_name_H-M   'P 1'
#
loop_
_entity.id
_entity.type
_entity.pdbx_description
1 polymer ?
#
loop_
_entity_poly.entity_id
_entity_poly.type
_entity_poly.pdbx_seq_one_letter_code
_entity_poly.pdbx_strand_id
1 'polypeptide(L)'
;MRNPRLHPRLGRQPHRPDLTTSGDCNGTTTTTYTYDAHNRITTSGYSYDAFGDTTATADGTAYDHYADGAPRQITSGTDRETWTLDAEHRIGTATTASSASGTWTTTSTLTSHYNGLRATPSWDTDGTDVTRYVTAPDGNLLA
;
A
#
# COMPACT_ATOMS: atom_id res chain seq x y z
N MET A 1 11.97 -21.04 -12.59
CA MET A 1 10.54 -20.96 -12.94
C MET A 1 10.21 -19.47 -13.04
N ARG A 2 9.90 -18.98 -14.25
CA ARG A 2 9.69 -17.54 -14.54
C ARG A 2 8.22 -17.19 -14.31
N ASN A 3 7.97 -16.16 -13.50
CA ASN A 3 6.64 -15.59 -13.32
C ASN A 3 6.48 -14.42 -14.32
N PRO A 4 5.59 -14.50 -15.33
CA PRO A 4 5.46 -13.45 -16.33
C PRO A 4 4.58 -12.32 -15.80
N ARG A 5 5.17 -11.11 -15.71
CA ARG A 5 4.46 -9.86 -15.45
C ARG A 5 3.43 -9.62 -16.57
N LEU A 6 2.16 -9.49 -16.18
CA LEU A 6 1.07 -9.13 -17.08
C LEU A 6 1.23 -7.65 -17.50
N HIS A 7 1.63 -7.42 -18.75
CA HIS A 7 1.46 -6.14 -19.42
C HIS A 7 0.11 -6.18 -20.15
N PRO A 8 -0.78 -5.18 -20.00
CA PRO A 8 -1.96 -5.10 -20.84
C PRO A 8 -1.53 -4.73 -22.27
N ARG A 9 -1.59 -5.71 -23.16
CA ARG A 9 -1.44 -5.52 -24.59
C ARG A 9 -2.73 -4.86 -25.11
N LEU A 10 -2.69 -3.54 -25.31
CA LEU A 10 -3.78 -2.76 -25.94
C LEU A 10 -3.98 -3.21 -27.39
N GLY A 11 -4.77 -4.26 -27.60
CA GLY A 11 -5.36 -4.60 -28.88
C GLY A 11 -6.67 -3.82 -29.05
N ARG A 12 -6.69 -2.86 -29.98
CA ARG A 12 -7.95 -2.27 -30.46
C ARG A 12 -8.71 -3.37 -31.22
N GLN A 13 -9.86 -3.81 -30.70
CA GLN A 13 -10.83 -4.58 -31.50
C GLN A 13 -12.12 -3.76 -31.65
N PRO A 14 -12.67 -3.58 -32.88
CA PRO A 14 -13.84 -2.74 -33.12
C PRO A 14 -15.13 -3.35 -32.61
N HIS A 15 -16.03 -2.46 -32.19
CA HIS A 15 -17.39 -2.64 -31.71
C HIS A 15 -18.20 -3.73 -32.46
N ARG A 16 -18.70 -4.74 -31.75
CA ARG A 16 -19.86 -5.53 -32.18
C ARG A 16 -20.93 -5.48 -31.10
N PRO A 17 -22.15 -4.96 -31.40
CA PRO A 17 -23.25 -4.92 -30.47
C PRO A 17 -24.12 -6.17 -30.66
N ASP A 18 -23.96 -7.17 -29.79
CA ASP A 18 -25.04 -8.09 -29.43
C ASP A 18 -24.61 -8.87 -28.18
N LEU A 19 -25.13 -8.49 -27.03
CA LEU A 19 -25.17 -9.38 -25.88
C LEU A 19 -26.59 -9.31 -25.30
N THR A 20 -27.40 -10.24 -25.77
CA THR A 20 -28.60 -10.73 -25.12
C THR A 20 -28.31 -10.97 -23.63
N THR A 21 -29.24 -10.53 -22.79
CA THR A 21 -29.16 -10.51 -21.33
C THR A 21 -28.55 -11.78 -20.72
N SER A 22 -27.33 -11.68 -20.18
CA SER A 22 -26.85 -12.57 -19.12
C SER A 22 -26.87 -11.77 -17.82
N GLY A 23 -27.90 -11.99 -17.01
CA GLY A 23 -28.03 -11.34 -15.72
C GLY A 23 -26.92 -11.77 -14.78
N ASP A 24 -26.01 -10.86 -14.47
CA ASP A 24 -25.08 -10.99 -13.34
C ASP A 24 -24.88 -9.62 -12.66
N CYS A 25 -25.99 -9.00 -12.26
CA CYS A 25 -26.02 -8.11 -11.10
C CYS A 25 -26.71 -8.85 -9.95
N ASN A 26 -26.31 -10.09 -9.67
CA ASN A 26 -26.75 -10.78 -8.47
C ASN A 26 -26.03 -10.18 -7.27
N GLY A 27 -26.69 -9.21 -6.63
CA GLY A 27 -26.32 -8.66 -5.34
C GLY A 27 -25.54 -7.36 -5.40
N THR A 28 -26.23 -6.24 -5.65
CA THR A 28 -25.68 -4.93 -5.28
C THR A 28 -25.58 -4.88 -3.77
N THR A 29 -24.35 -4.86 -3.24
CA THR A 29 -24.12 -4.64 -1.81
C THR A 29 -23.99 -3.14 -1.59
N THR A 30 -24.99 -2.54 -0.93
CA THR A 30 -24.92 -1.15 -0.48
C THR A 30 -24.33 -1.13 0.92
N THR A 31 -23.21 -0.46 1.11
CA THR A 31 -22.65 -0.19 2.44
C THR A 31 -22.85 1.28 2.77
N THR A 32 -23.38 1.56 3.95
CA THR A 32 -23.58 2.93 4.44
C THR A 32 -22.48 3.27 5.44
N TYR A 33 -21.92 4.47 5.31
CA TYR A 33 -20.94 5.01 6.25
C TYR A 33 -21.48 6.28 6.90
N THR A 34 -21.20 6.46 8.18
CA THR A 34 -21.46 7.70 8.92
C THR A 34 -20.16 8.43 9.16
N TYR A 35 -20.23 9.76 9.28
CA TYR A 35 -19.06 10.61 9.48
C TYR A 35 -19.32 11.65 10.57
N ASP A 36 -18.26 12.05 11.28
CA ASP A 36 -18.30 13.18 12.21
C ASP A 36 -18.00 14.52 11.52
N ALA A 37 -18.02 15.61 12.29
CA ALA A 37 -17.73 16.97 11.80
C ALA A 37 -16.28 17.16 11.30
N HIS A 38 -15.38 16.22 11.59
CA HIS A 38 -14.00 16.21 11.11
C HIS A 38 -13.82 15.31 9.88
N ASN A 39 -14.92 14.84 9.27
CA ASN A 39 -14.92 13.93 8.12
C ASN A 39 -14.28 12.56 8.39
N ARG A 40 -14.30 12.10 9.65
CA ARG A 40 -13.83 10.76 10.02
C ARG A 40 -14.99 9.77 10.03
N ILE A 41 -14.73 8.52 9.66
CA ILE A 41 -15.74 7.46 9.62
C ILE A 41 -16.14 7.11 11.07
N THR A 42 -17.42 7.20 11.39
CA THR A 42 -17.96 6.83 12.71
C THR A 42 -18.69 5.49 12.71
N THR A 43 -18.78 4.83 11.55
CA THR A 43 -19.27 3.45 11.46
C THR A 43 -18.46 2.54 12.37
N SER A 44 -19.11 1.54 12.98
CA SER A 44 -18.45 0.58 13.86
C SER A 44 -17.24 -0.10 13.20
N GLY A 45 -16.17 -0.31 13.96
CA GLY A 45 -14.95 -0.97 13.49
C GLY A 45 -13.84 0.00 13.07
N TYR A 46 -14.11 1.31 13.03
CA TYR A 46 -13.08 2.33 12.83
C TYR A 46 -12.69 2.95 14.17
N SER A 47 -11.39 3.13 14.39
CA SER A 47 -10.88 3.83 15.56
C SER A 47 -9.74 4.77 15.18
N TYR A 48 -9.53 5.78 16.00
CA TYR A 48 -8.60 6.87 15.74
C TYR A 48 -7.81 7.19 17.00
N ASP A 49 -6.60 7.70 16.83
CA ASP A 49 -5.85 8.28 17.94
C ASP A 49 -6.31 9.72 18.28
N ALA A 50 -5.58 10.38 19.19
CA ALA A 50 -5.89 11.73 19.63
C ALA A 50 -5.65 12.81 18.54
N PHE A 51 -4.80 12.54 17.55
CA PHE A 51 -4.55 13.43 16.41
C PHE A 51 -5.57 13.21 15.28
N GLY A 52 -6.30 12.10 15.33
CA GLY A 52 -7.31 11.74 14.34
C GLY A 52 -6.81 10.77 13.29
N ASP A 53 -5.60 10.23 13.45
CA ASP A 53 -5.06 9.20 12.56
C ASP A 53 -5.77 7.87 12.83
N THR A 54 -6.03 7.10 11.77
CA THR A 54 -6.75 5.83 11.87
C THR A 54 -5.89 4.80 12.57
N THR A 55 -6.37 4.13 13.61
CA THR A 55 -5.62 3.08 14.33
C THR A 55 -6.19 1.69 14.11
N ALA A 56 -7.46 1.59 13.70
CA ALA A 56 -8.04 0.34 13.22
C ALA A 56 -9.16 0.60 12.19
N THR A 57 -9.35 -0.36 11.30
CA THR A 57 -10.45 -0.39 10.31
C THR A 57 -11.34 -1.62 10.49
N ALA A 58 -12.54 -1.57 9.93
CA ALA A 58 -13.58 -2.59 10.16
C ALA A 58 -13.22 -4.01 9.66
N ASP A 59 -12.23 -4.13 8.77
CA ASP A 59 -11.66 -5.40 8.30
C ASP A 59 -10.65 -6.00 9.30
N GLY A 60 -10.39 -5.33 10.43
CA GLY A 60 -9.43 -5.76 11.44
C GLY A 60 -7.98 -5.33 11.16
N THR A 61 -7.74 -4.51 10.14
CA THR A 61 -6.41 -3.93 9.90
C THR A 61 -6.09 -2.90 10.98
N ALA A 62 -4.91 -3.01 11.59
CA ALA A 62 -4.41 -2.13 12.62
C ALA A 62 -3.25 -1.27 12.11
N TYR A 63 -3.17 -0.04 12.58
CA TYR A 63 -2.18 0.95 12.15
C TYR A 63 -1.53 1.63 13.34
N ASP A 64 -0.20 1.76 13.28
CA ASP A 64 0.58 2.60 14.18
C ASP A 64 1.25 3.72 13.38
N HIS A 65 1.31 4.90 13.98
CA HIS A 65 1.90 6.10 13.39
C HIS A 65 3.05 6.62 14.26
N TYR A 66 3.96 7.37 13.65
CA TYR A 66 4.89 8.25 14.34
C TYR A 66 4.16 9.52 14.81
N ALA A 67 4.80 10.29 15.70
CA ALA A 67 4.20 11.50 16.25
C ALA A 67 3.96 12.62 15.20
N ASP A 68 4.61 12.54 14.05
CA ASP A 68 4.41 13.43 12.90
C ASP A 68 3.36 12.91 11.90
N GLY A 69 2.66 11.83 12.23
CA GLY A 69 1.64 11.19 11.40
C GLY A 69 2.19 10.25 10.32
N ALA A 70 3.51 10.09 10.22
CA ALA A 70 4.08 9.13 9.27
C ALA A 70 3.71 7.68 9.67
N PRO A 71 3.46 6.77 8.70
CA PRO A 71 3.14 5.39 9.01
C PRO A 71 4.34 4.70 9.67
N ARG A 72 4.09 3.96 10.75
CA ARG A 72 5.10 3.17 11.47
C ARG A 72 4.89 1.69 11.29
N GLN A 73 3.65 1.22 11.34
CA GLN A 73 3.32 -0.19 11.21
C GLN A 73 1.90 -0.36 10.67
N ILE A 74 1.70 -1.32 9.79
CA ILE A 74 0.38 -1.83 9.43
C ILE A 74 0.36 -3.33 9.70
N THR A 75 -0.72 -3.83 10.30
CA THR A 75 -0.95 -5.26 10.50
C THR A 75 -2.31 -5.64 9.96
N SER A 76 -2.37 -6.57 9.03
CA SER A 76 -3.61 -7.10 8.47
C SER A 76 -3.58 -8.63 8.52
N GLY A 77 -4.45 -9.22 9.33
CA GLY A 77 -4.45 -10.66 9.58
C GLY A 77 -3.09 -11.14 10.10
N THR A 78 -2.43 -12.01 9.33
CA THR A 78 -1.11 -12.56 9.68
C THR A 78 0.06 -11.80 9.04
N ASP A 79 -0.20 -10.72 8.31
CA ASP A 79 0.84 -9.96 7.61
C ASP A 79 1.05 -8.60 8.28
N ARG A 80 2.32 -8.17 8.30
CA ARG A 80 2.72 -6.91 8.92
C ARG A 80 3.83 -6.25 8.13
N GLU A 81 3.69 -4.97 7.90
CA GLU A 81 4.76 -4.12 7.39
C GLU A 81 5.15 -3.10 8.47
N THR A 82 6.44 -2.83 8.62
CA THR A 82 6.98 -1.87 9.60
C THR A 82 7.98 -0.96 8.92
N TRP A 83 7.83 0.35 9.08
CA TRP A 83 8.69 1.34 8.46
C TRP A 83 9.54 2.07 9.48
N THR A 84 10.81 2.27 9.17
CA THR A 84 11.70 3.17 9.92
C THR A 84 11.99 4.40 9.09
N LEU A 85 12.06 5.55 9.75
CA LEU A 85 12.41 6.79 9.08
C LEU A 85 13.94 7.03 9.10
N ASP A 86 14.45 7.68 8.05
CA ASP A 86 15.78 8.27 8.04
C ASP A 86 15.83 9.60 8.80
N ALA A 87 17.01 10.24 8.87
CA ALA A 87 17.18 11.50 9.58
C ALA A 87 16.39 12.67 8.95
N GLU A 88 15.98 12.53 7.70
CA GLU A 88 15.13 13.48 6.98
C GLU A 88 13.63 13.12 7.06
N HIS A 89 13.24 12.18 7.94
CA HIS A 89 11.87 11.72 8.14
C HIS A 89 11.24 11.05 6.89
N ARG A 90 12.06 10.44 6.02
CA ARG A 90 11.58 9.61 4.90
C ARG A 90 11.68 8.14 5.26
N ILE A 91 10.91 7.28 4.60
CA ILE A 91 10.98 5.83 4.82
C ILE A 91 12.35 5.31 4.39
N GLY A 92 13.23 5.02 5.36
CA GLY A 92 14.56 4.47 5.10
C GLY A 92 14.56 2.95 4.98
N THR A 93 13.72 2.26 5.76
CA THR A 93 13.52 0.82 5.63
C THR A 93 12.06 0.43 5.76
N ALA A 94 11.67 -0.64 5.08
CA ALA A 94 10.39 -1.33 5.23
C ALA A 94 10.67 -2.81 5.49
N THR A 95 10.13 -3.35 6.58
CA THR A 95 10.24 -4.77 6.92
C THR A 95 8.88 -5.42 6.80
N THR A 96 8.77 -6.43 5.94
CA THR A 96 7.57 -7.27 5.85
C THR A 96 7.78 -8.50 6.70
N ALA A 97 6.79 -8.85 7.52
CA ALA A 97 6.79 -10.02 8.35
C ALA A 97 5.45 -10.76 8.26
N SER A 98 5.48 -12.06 8.50
CA SER A 98 4.28 -12.89 8.61
C SER A 98 4.27 -13.66 9.93
N SER A 99 3.09 -13.82 10.53
CA SER A 99 2.82 -14.62 11.72
C SER A 99 1.99 -15.88 11.42
N ALA A 100 1.95 -16.33 10.17
CA ALA A 100 1.19 -17.52 9.75
C ALA A 100 1.54 -18.80 10.55
N SER A 101 2.73 -18.86 11.16
CA SER A 101 3.19 -19.95 12.04
C SER A 101 3.04 -19.66 13.54
N GLY A 102 2.35 -18.58 13.92
CA GLY A 102 2.17 -18.13 15.30
C GLY A 102 3.32 -17.31 15.87
N THR A 103 4.38 -17.04 15.09
CA THR A 103 5.47 -16.12 15.46
C THR A 103 5.81 -15.23 14.27
N TRP A 104 5.97 -13.92 14.53
CA TRP A 104 6.37 -12.97 13.49
C TRP A 104 7.76 -13.29 12.96
N THR A 105 7.84 -13.59 11.67
CA THR A 105 9.09 -13.83 10.95
C THR A 105 9.19 -12.83 9.81
N THR A 106 10.30 -12.10 9.73
CA THR A 106 10.60 -11.20 8.62
C THR A 106 10.76 -12.01 7.33
N THR A 107 10.03 -11.65 6.29
CA THR A 107 10.06 -12.27 4.97
C THR A 107 10.77 -11.41 3.92
N SER A 108 10.87 -10.10 4.15
CA SER A 108 11.55 -9.15 3.26
C SER A 108 12.01 -7.92 4.07
N THR A 109 13.09 -7.29 3.61
CA THR A 109 13.57 -6.03 4.17
C THR A 109 14.02 -5.13 3.03
N LEU A 110 13.17 -4.18 2.68
CA LEU A 110 13.46 -3.15 1.72
C LEU A 110 14.26 -2.02 2.39
N THR A 111 15.40 -1.65 1.84
CA THR A 111 16.16 -0.46 2.26
C THR A 111 16.18 0.55 1.12
N SER A 112 15.71 1.76 1.40
CA SER A 112 15.58 2.83 0.43
C SER A 112 16.74 3.82 0.49
N HIS A 113 17.27 4.15 -0.68
CA HIS A 113 18.42 5.03 -0.83
C HIS A 113 18.08 6.26 -1.66
N TYR A 114 18.16 7.40 -1.01
CA TYR A 114 17.81 8.69 -1.57
C TYR A 114 19.03 9.43 -2.12
N ASN A 115 18.85 10.16 -3.22
CA ASN A 115 19.85 11.10 -3.72
C ASN A 115 19.41 12.53 -3.38
N GLY A 116 20.05 13.12 -2.36
CA GLY A 116 19.76 14.47 -1.89
C GLY A 116 18.42 14.58 -1.15
N LEU A 117 17.73 15.71 -1.34
CA LEU A 117 16.50 16.08 -0.60
C LEU A 117 15.20 15.59 -1.25
N ARG A 118 15.29 14.71 -2.25
CA ARG A 118 14.08 14.16 -2.90
C ARG A 118 13.35 13.24 -1.92
N ALA A 119 12.03 13.29 -1.94
CA ALA A 119 11.17 12.41 -1.16
C ALA A 119 11.00 11.01 -1.79
N THR A 120 11.50 10.82 -3.02
CA THR A 120 11.50 9.53 -3.71
C THR A 120 12.89 8.88 -3.70
N PRO A 121 12.99 7.57 -3.43
CA PRO A 121 14.27 6.88 -3.47
C PRO A 121 14.83 6.89 -4.90
N SER A 122 16.16 6.90 -5.00
CA SER A 122 16.86 6.70 -6.27
C SER A 122 17.09 5.22 -6.56
N TRP A 123 17.16 4.41 -5.51
CA TRP A 123 17.23 2.96 -5.62
C TRP A 123 16.89 2.32 -4.28
N ASP A 124 16.48 1.05 -4.32
CA ASP A 124 16.22 0.24 -3.15
C ASP A 124 16.97 -1.09 -3.21
N THR A 125 17.15 -1.71 -2.06
CA THR A 125 17.60 -3.10 -1.92
C THR A 125 16.59 -3.94 -1.17
N ASP A 126 16.40 -5.18 -1.60
CA ASP A 126 15.72 -6.23 -0.82
C ASP A 126 16.57 -7.50 -0.86
N GLY A 127 17.21 -7.82 0.26
CA GLY A 127 18.25 -8.85 0.30
C GLY A 127 19.41 -8.52 -0.64
N THR A 128 19.61 -9.34 -1.68
CA THR A 128 20.64 -9.12 -2.71
C THR A 128 20.12 -8.42 -3.95
N ASP A 129 18.81 -8.23 -4.08
CA ASP A 129 18.20 -7.61 -5.24
C ASP A 129 18.30 -6.08 -5.14
N VAL A 130 18.67 -5.43 -6.24
CA VAL A 130 18.80 -3.97 -6.33
C VAL A 130 17.83 -3.46 -7.39
N THR A 131 16.97 -2.51 -7.03
CA THR A 131 16.08 -1.82 -7.96
C THR A 131 16.53 -0.37 -8.11
N ARG A 132 16.82 0.08 -9.33
CA ARG A 132 17.20 1.48 -9.62
C ARG A 132 16.02 2.22 -10.23
N TYR A 133 15.67 3.38 -9.68
CA TYR A 133 14.68 4.28 -10.25
C TYR A 133 15.37 5.27 -11.18
N VAL A 134 15.25 5.04 -12.49
CA VAL A 134 15.93 5.86 -13.50
C VAL A 134 15.02 7.00 -13.93
N THR A 135 15.50 8.23 -13.81
CA THR A 135 14.76 9.41 -14.24
C THR A 135 15.05 9.77 -15.69
N ALA A 136 14.04 10.24 -16.41
CA ALA A 136 14.16 10.75 -17.75
C ALA A 136 14.84 12.13 -17.74
N PRO A 137 15.26 12.68 -18.89
CA PRO A 137 15.88 14.00 -18.95
C PRO A 137 15.01 15.13 -18.41
N ASP A 138 13.67 14.96 -18.42
CA ASP A 138 12.71 15.92 -17.83
C ASP A 138 12.57 15.78 -16.30
N GLY A 139 13.25 14.80 -15.69
CA GLY A 139 13.24 14.54 -14.25
C GLY A 139 12.13 13.60 -13.76
N ASN A 140 11.23 13.14 -14.64
CA ASN A 140 10.20 12.16 -14.31
C ASN A 140 10.77 10.74 -14.25
N LEU A 141 10.10 9.83 -13.55
CA LEU A 141 10.48 8.41 -13.57
C LEU A 141 10.31 7.86 -15.00
N LEU A 142 11.34 7.20 -15.53
CA LEU A 142 11.24 6.49 -16.82
C LEU A 142 10.28 5.31 -16.68
N ALA A 143 9.38 5.18 -17.65
CA ALA A 143 8.47 4.05 -17.78
C ALA A 143 9.14 2.80 -18.37
#